data_AF-A0A955BE48-F1
#
_entry.id   AF-A0A955BE48-F1
#
_cell.length_a   1.000
_cell.length_b   1.000
_cell.length_c   1.000
_cell.angle_alpha   90.00
_cell.angle_beta   90.00
_cell.angle_gamma   90.00
#
_symmetry.space_group_name_H-M   'P 1'
#
loop_
_entity.id
_entity.type
_entity.pdbx_description
1 polymer ?
#
loop_
_entity_poly.entity_id
_entity_poly.type
_entity_poly.pdbx_seq_one_letter_code
_entity_poly.pdbx_strand_id
1 'polypeptide(L)'
;ASADKVVFIPEGKTAKANGRDHNGPLYIARKSTLGEVSFVALGADDNTEARVAAGQSDEDDPETADEETTNDLEPVNASLDMTTKPKAKPRSQSLSAVEQMRAEAASESRRIAGIRKLCGDKHPTIEADAIEQGWSITKTELTVLRSERPKAPDQSQHSPRYNRDVLEAAACLSVGIDEKTLLASYGERTLEAANPLRHIGLKELVAECARSEGIDVPRVFGDGTETIRAGFSSMSLPSIMENVMNKTLLAAYQNTPIAAFDLCSVGTVSDFKEVSRYRLLGTGGFEQVAPDGELKHGKLSDQKFTNKADTYGQILTLTRHDIINDDLNAFMDIPRQMGRSGAESIDDLFFTLLLKNSGFFSSANANLLQGPDTKFGPDSLTVAKTTFRKQKAGP
;
A
#
# COMPACT_ATOMS: atom_id res chain seq x y z
N ALA A 1 -37.59 6.14 1.36
CA ALA A 1 -38.71 5.57 2.15
C ALA A 1 -38.19 5.17 3.52
N SER A 2 -38.93 5.43 4.60
CA SER A 2 -38.64 4.89 5.94
C SER A 2 -39.37 3.56 6.11
N ALA A 3 -38.68 2.51 6.54
CA ALA A 3 -39.32 1.22 6.82
C ALA A 3 -39.62 1.11 8.32
N ASP A 4 -40.88 1.32 8.69
CA ASP A 4 -41.34 1.36 10.08
C ASP A 4 -41.47 -0.05 10.71
N LYS A 5 -41.63 -1.09 9.87
CA LYS A 5 -41.65 -2.49 10.31
C LYS A 5 -41.03 -3.40 9.25
N VAL A 6 -39.90 -4.02 9.58
CA VAL A 6 -39.19 -4.96 8.70
C VAL A 6 -39.16 -6.36 9.31
N VAL A 7 -39.40 -7.39 8.50
CA VAL A 7 -39.36 -8.80 8.90
C VAL A 7 -38.32 -9.52 8.04
N PHE A 8 -37.35 -10.19 8.68
CA PHE A 8 -36.39 -11.05 7.99
C PHE A 8 -37.00 -12.42 7.71
N ILE A 9 -36.87 -12.87 6.47
CA ILE A 9 -37.25 -14.22 6.04
C ILE A 9 -35.97 -15.01 5.85
N PRO A 10 -35.69 -16.03 6.67
CA PRO A 10 -34.48 -16.83 6.56
C PRO A 10 -34.52 -17.76 5.34
N GLU A 11 -33.36 -18.26 4.96
CA GLU A 11 -33.16 -19.21 3.87
C GLU A 11 -34.08 -20.43 3.99
N GLY A 12 -34.73 -20.81 2.89
CA GLY A 12 -35.67 -21.93 2.84
C GLY A 12 -37.11 -21.62 3.30
N LYS A 13 -37.42 -20.38 3.74
CA LYS A 13 -38.81 -19.95 4.02
C LYS A 13 -39.34 -19.03 2.92
N THR A 14 -40.62 -19.20 2.60
CA THR A 14 -41.36 -18.39 1.61
C THR A 14 -42.23 -17.35 2.31
N ALA A 15 -42.33 -16.14 1.77
CA ALA A 15 -43.23 -15.11 2.26
C ALA A 15 -43.90 -14.32 1.14
N LYS A 16 -45.20 -14.03 1.28
CA LYS A 16 -45.95 -13.18 0.34
C LYS A 16 -45.69 -11.69 0.54
N ALA A 17 -45.35 -11.01 -0.54
CA ALA A 17 -45.31 -9.55 -0.64
C ALA A 17 -45.73 -9.11 -2.05
N ASN A 18 -46.55 -8.05 -2.13
CA ASN A 18 -47.06 -7.49 -3.40
C ASN A 18 -47.70 -8.55 -4.32
N GLY A 19 -48.46 -9.48 -3.74
CA GLY A 19 -49.15 -10.55 -4.47
C GLY A 19 -48.27 -11.68 -4.99
N ARG A 20 -46.95 -11.66 -4.74
CA ARG A 20 -45.99 -12.69 -5.16
C ARG A 20 -45.36 -13.40 -3.96
N ASP A 21 -45.00 -14.67 -4.14
CA ASP A 21 -44.24 -15.47 -3.18
C ASP A 21 -42.74 -15.24 -3.36
N HIS A 22 -42.03 -14.94 -2.28
CA HIS A 22 -40.58 -14.70 -2.30
C HIS A 22 -39.86 -15.66 -1.36
N ASN A 23 -38.76 -16.27 -1.83
CA ASN A 23 -37.91 -17.17 -1.04
C ASN A 23 -36.81 -16.39 -0.33
N GLY A 24 -36.61 -16.65 0.97
CA GLY A 24 -35.48 -16.09 1.72
C GLY A 24 -34.12 -16.62 1.25
N PRO A 25 -33.01 -15.95 1.62
CA PRO A 25 -32.92 -14.92 2.67
C PRO A 25 -33.18 -13.49 2.16
N LEU A 26 -34.19 -12.80 2.71
CA LEU A 26 -34.51 -11.41 2.37
C LEU A 26 -35.26 -10.68 3.49
N TYR A 27 -35.27 -9.35 3.45
CA TYR A 27 -36.04 -8.51 4.36
C TYR A 27 -37.31 -7.98 3.67
N ILE A 28 -38.48 -8.13 4.30
CA ILE A 28 -39.75 -7.58 3.84
C ILE A 28 -40.18 -6.45 4.77
N ALA A 29 -40.30 -5.23 4.24
CA ALA A 29 -40.96 -4.14 4.94
C ALA A 29 -42.50 -4.37 4.93
N ARG A 30 -43.11 -4.53 6.10
CA ARG A 30 -44.56 -4.69 6.29
C ARG A 30 -45.29 -3.37 6.52
N LYS A 31 -44.55 -2.34 6.93
CA LYS A 31 -45.03 -0.96 7.03
C LYS A 31 -43.89 -0.04 6.65
N SER A 32 -44.16 0.89 5.74
CA SER A 32 -43.20 1.90 5.32
C SER A 32 -43.91 3.20 5.01
N THR A 33 -43.28 4.32 5.35
CA THR A 33 -43.72 5.65 4.96
C THR A 33 -42.92 6.10 3.75
N LEU A 34 -43.60 6.33 2.62
CA LEU A 34 -43.00 6.87 1.40
C LEU A 34 -42.83 8.38 1.56
N GLY A 35 -41.60 8.87 1.48
CA GLY A 35 -41.30 10.31 1.59
C GLY A 35 -41.28 11.03 0.25
N GLU A 36 -40.79 10.37 -0.80
CA GLU A 36 -40.73 10.88 -2.16
C GLU A 36 -40.89 9.69 -3.13
N VAL A 37 -41.49 9.94 -4.29
CA VAL A 37 -41.50 9.02 -5.43
C VAL A 37 -40.87 9.74 -6.62
N SER A 38 -39.69 9.28 -7.02
CA SER A 38 -38.98 9.81 -8.19
C SER A 38 -38.92 8.70 -9.25
N PHE A 39 -39.27 9.01 -10.50
CA PHE A 39 -39.22 8.05 -11.60
C PHE A 39 -37.84 8.08 -12.26
N VAL A 40 -37.25 6.90 -12.48
CA VAL A 40 -36.05 6.73 -13.30
C VAL A 40 -36.50 6.35 -14.70
N ALA A 41 -35.87 6.92 -15.74
CA ALA A 41 -36.25 6.66 -17.13
C ALA A 41 -35.96 5.22 -17.60
N LEU A 42 -35.24 4.44 -16.81
CA LEU A 42 -34.91 3.04 -17.06
C LEU A 42 -35.44 2.19 -15.90
N GLY A 43 -36.27 1.20 -16.21
CA GLY A 43 -36.73 0.21 -15.25
C GLY A 43 -35.60 -0.69 -14.75
N ALA A 44 -35.80 -1.36 -13.62
CA ALA A 44 -34.85 -2.36 -13.12
C ALA A 44 -34.78 -3.60 -14.03
N ASP A 45 -35.86 -3.86 -14.78
CA ASP A 45 -35.98 -4.88 -15.81
C ASP A 45 -36.98 -4.44 -16.90
N ASP A 46 -37.04 -5.22 -17.98
CA ASP A 46 -37.92 -4.97 -19.15
C ASP A 46 -39.42 -5.06 -18.82
N ASN A 47 -39.79 -5.59 -17.65
CA ASN A 47 -41.18 -5.76 -17.20
C ASN A 47 -41.59 -4.71 -16.15
N THR A 48 -40.75 -3.72 -15.87
CA THR A 48 -41.03 -2.70 -14.85
C THR A 48 -41.99 -1.65 -15.41
N GLU A 49 -43.28 -1.74 -15.05
CA GLU A 49 -44.28 -0.70 -15.32
C GLU A 49 -44.61 0.11 -14.05
N ALA A 50 -44.86 1.41 -14.21
CA ALA A 50 -45.40 2.24 -13.15
C ALA A 50 -46.73 2.86 -13.60
N ARG A 51 -47.78 2.67 -12.79
CA ARG A 51 -49.12 3.25 -13.02
C ARG A 51 -49.44 4.19 -11.87
N VAL A 52 -49.74 5.46 -12.18
CA VAL A 52 -50.16 6.45 -11.19
C VAL A 52 -51.69 6.50 -11.19
N ALA A 53 -52.32 6.13 -10.07
CA ALA A 53 -53.77 6.07 -9.92
C ALA A 53 -54.35 7.21 -9.04
N ALA A 54 -53.60 8.30 -8.85
CA ALA A 54 -54.02 9.41 -7.98
C ALA A 54 -54.44 10.63 -8.82
N GLY A 55 -55.74 10.94 -8.78
CA GLY A 55 -56.27 12.27 -9.07
C GLY A 55 -56.58 12.95 -7.74
N GLN A 56 -56.05 14.15 -7.52
CA GLN A 56 -56.38 14.96 -6.35
C GLN A 56 -57.71 15.66 -6.63
N SER A 57 -58.76 15.27 -5.90
CA SER A 57 -60.03 15.96 -5.83
C SER A 57 -59.91 17.09 -4.81
N ASP A 58 -59.88 18.34 -5.28
CA ASP A 58 -60.09 19.49 -4.41
C ASP A 58 -61.61 19.59 -4.11
N GLU A 59 -61.97 19.43 -2.83
CA GLU A 59 -63.33 19.67 -2.32
C GLU A 59 -63.51 21.17 -2.01
N ASP A 60 -64.42 21.81 -2.75
CA ASP A 60 -65.32 22.88 -2.29
C ASP A 60 -66.65 22.75 -3.11
N ASP A 61 -67.75 22.51 -2.41
CA ASP A 61 -69.11 22.05 -2.83
C ASP A 61 -70.04 23.23 -3.30
N PRO A 62 -71.29 23.06 -3.85
CA PRO A 62 -71.99 21.89 -4.42
C PRO A 62 -72.70 22.14 -5.79
N GLU A 63 -73.30 21.05 -6.29
CA GLU A 63 -74.50 20.90 -7.15
C GLU A 63 -74.37 20.47 -8.63
N THR A 64 -75.08 19.35 -8.87
CA THR A 64 -75.60 18.74 -10.11
C THR A 64 -74.66 17.87 -10.96
N ALA A 65 -74.64 16.59 -10.57
CA ALA A 65 -75.03 15.42 -11.37
C ALA A 65 -74.65 15.39 -12.85
N ASP A 66 -73.73 14.50 -13.24
CA ASP A 66 -74.11 13.21 -13.85
C ASP A 66 -72.86 12.43 -14.34
N GLU A 67 -73.09 11.12 -14.48
CA GLU A 67 -72.46 10.16 -15.40
C GLU A 67 -71.37 9.20 -14.90
N GLU A 68 -71.78 7.92 -14.96
CA GLU A 68 -70.98 6.73 -15.08
C GLU A 68 -70.10 6.74 -16.34
N THR A 69 -68.87 6.25 -16.17
CA THR A 69 -68.09 5.41 -17.10
C THR A 69 -67.86 5.88 -18.55
N THR A 70 -66.58 6.00 -18.92
CA THR A 70 -65.95 5.07 -19.88
C THR A 70 -64.43 5.19 -19.81
N ASN A 71 -63.77 4.03 -19.79
CA ASN A 71 -62.34 3.85 -20.00
C ASN A 71 -61.93 4.38 -21.38
N ASP A 72 -60.79 5.07 -21.47
CA ASP A 72 -59.74 4.83 -22.47
C ASP A 72 -58.59 5.84 -22.25
N LEU A 73 -57.47 5.36 -21.69
CA LEU A 73 -56.21 6.13 -21.64
C LEU A 73 -55.08 5.24 -22.15
N GLU A 74 -54.46 5.67 -23.25
CA GLU A 74 -53.35 5.01 -23.93
C GLU A 74 -52.02 5.14 -23.16
N PRO A 75 -51.10 4.16 -23.28
CA PRO A 75 -49.77 4.23 -22.68
C PRO A 75 -48.87 5.22 -23.43
N VAL A 76 -48.21 6.11 -22.70
CA VAL A 76 -47.26 7.07 -23.27
C VAL A 76 -45.89 6.39 -23.44
N ASN A 77 -45.63 5.82 -24.62
CA ASN A 77 -44.31 5.34 -24.99
C ASN A 77 -43.44 6.50 -25.48
N ALA A 78 -42.28 6.70 -24.85
CA ALA A 78 -41.24 7.61 -25.30
C ALA A 78 -40.57 7.07 -26.56
N SER A 79 -41.14 7.37 -27.73
CA SER A 79 -40.48 7.22 -29.03
C SER A 79 -40.50 8.57 -29.76
N LEU A 80 -39.32 9.02 -30.17
CA LEU A 80 -39.08 10.25 -30.92
C LEU A 80 -39.47 10.03 -32.39
N ASP A 81 -40.77 10.14 -32.70
CA ASP A 81 -41.24 10.19 -34.09
C ASP A 81 -41.39 11.64 -34.57
N MET A 82 -40.40 12.10 -35.34
CA MET A 82 -40.50 13.28 -36.19
C MET A 82 -41.35 12.95 -37.41
N THR A 83 -42.67 12.97 -37.31
CA THR A 83 -43.59 13.19 -38.45
C THR A 83 -45.02 13.42 -37.96
N THR A 84 -45.30 14.62 -37.44
CA THR A 84 -46.70 15.07 -37.25
C THR A 84 -46.90 16.42 -37.92
N LYS A 85 -47.75 16.44 -38.96
CA LYS A 85 -48.25 17.66 -39.61
C LYS A 85 -48.90 18.60 -38.56
N PRO A 86 -48.68 19.92 -38.63
CA PRO A 86 -49.21 20.84 -37.65
C PRO A 86 -50.74 20.90 -37.73
N LYS A 87 -51.42 20.72 -36.59
CA LYS A 87 -52.86 20.98 -36.43
C LYS A 87 -53.13 22.45 -36.77
N ALA A 88 -54.06 22.67 -37.69
CA ALA A 88 -54.45 23.99 -38.18
C ALA A 88 -54.95 24.89 -37.02
N LYS A 89 -54.38 26.09 -36.91
CA LYS A 89 -54.88 27.16 -36.04
C LYS A 89 -56.31 27.53 -36.48
N PRO A 90 -57.25 27.76 -35.54
CA PRO A 90 -58.50 28.41 -35.89
C PRO A 90 -58.20 29.82 -36.45
N ARG A 91 -58.91 30.14 -37.52
CA ARG A 91 -58.79 31.35 -38.35
C ARG A 91 -58.97 32.59 -37.47
N SER A 92 -57.91 33.40 -37.36
CA SER A 92 -57.93 34.66 -36.62
C SER A 92 -58.93 35.63 -37.25
N GLN A 93 -59.95 36.03 -36.48
CA GLN A 93 -60.65 37.28 -36.75
C GLN A 93 -59.64 38.41 -36.55
N SER A 94 -59.56 39.32 -37.51
CA SER A 94 -58.67 40.47 -37.47
C SER A 94 -59.12 41.46 -36.39
N LEU A 95 -58.69 41.20 -35.15
CA LEU A 95 -58.65 42.21 -34.09
C LEU A 95 -57.77 43.37 -34.57
N SER A 96 -58.17 44.60 -34.26
CA SER A 96 -57.40 45.78 -34.63
C SER A 96 -55.96 45.69 -34.08
N ALA A 97 -54.99 46.29 -34.76
CA ALA A 97 -53.57 46.26 -34.33
C ALA A 97 -53.38 46.70 -32.85
N VAL A 98 -54.28 47.56 -32.36
CA VAL A 98 -54.30 48.05 -30.97
C VAL A 98 -54.80 46.99 -29.98
N GLU A 99 -55.74 46.13 -30.37
CA GLU A 99 -56.24 45.03 -29.53
C GLU A 99 -55.24 43.87 -29.45
N GLN A 100 -54.51 43.62 -30.54
CA GLN A 100 -53.40 42.65 -30.54
C GLN A 100 -52.25 43.13 -29.64
N MET A 101 -51.87 44.42 -29.72
CA MET A 101 -50.87 45.01 -28.82
C MET A 101 -51.29 44.94 -27.33
N ARG A 102 -52.58 45.17 -27.02
CA ARG A 102 -53.08 45.04 -25.63
C ARG A 102 -53.10 43.60 -25.15
N ALA A 103 -53.48 42.65 -26.00
CA ALA A 103 -53.48 41.23 -25.67
C ALA A 103 -52.05 40.69 -25.46
N GLU A 104 -51.10 41.10 -26.30
CA GLU A 104 -49.68 40.78 -26.18
C GLU A 104 -49.08 41.40 -24.90
N ALA A 105 -49.33 42.68 -24.63
CA ALA A 105 -48.89 43.34 -23.40
C ALA A 105 -49.48 42.70 -22.13
N ALA A 106 -50.74 42.28 -22.16
CA ALA A 106 -51.35 41.56 -21.04
C ALA A 106 -50.73 40.16 -20.84
N SER A 107 -50.39 39.47 -21.92
CA SER A 107 -49.72 38.17 -21.86
C SER A 107 -48.29 38.29 -21.31
N GLU A 108 -47.56 39.34 -21.72
CA GLU A 108 -46.21 39.63 -21.24
C GLU A 108 -46.21 40.09 -19.78
N SER A 109 -47.20 40.89 -19.37
CA SER A 109 -47.39 41.27 -17.96
C SER A 109 -47.64 40.04 -17.08
N ARG A 110 -48.41 39.05 -17.56
CA ARG A 110 -48.63 37.78 -16.82
C ARG A 110 -47.34 36.95 -16.73
N ARG A 111 -46.52 36.92 -17.79
CA ARG A 111 -45.21 36.24 -17.78
C ARG A 111 -44.28 36.86 -16.74
N ILE A 112 -44.13 38.19 -16.76
CA ILE A 112 -43.27 38.93 -15.82
C ILE A 112 -43.76 38.75 -14.37
N ALA A 113 -45.08 38.80 -14.14
CA ALA A 113 -45.65 38.53 -12.82
C ALA A 113 -45.37 37.10 -12.33
N GLY A 114 -45.42 36.10 -13.23
CA GLY A 114 -45.06 34.71 -12.92
C GLY A 114 -43.58 34.54 -12.58
N ILE A 115 -42.68 35.19 -13.32
CA ILE A 115 -41.23 35.16 -13.07
C ILE A 115 -40.89 35.81 -11.72
N ARG A 116 -41.50 36.96 -11.41
CA ARG A 116 -41.37 37.63 -10.11
C ARG A 116 -41.82 36.77 -8.95
N LYS A 117 -42.96 36.08 -9.11
CA LYS A 117 -43.49 35.17 -8.08
C LYS A 117 -42.55 33.98 -7.83
N LEU A 118 -41.90 33.46 -8.87
CA LEU A 118 -40.95 32.34 -8.77
C LEU A 118 -39.61 32.75 -8.16
N CYS A 119 -39.07 33.91 -8.52
CA CYS A 119 -37.76 34.36 -8.04
C CYS A 119 -37.82 34.92 -6.61
N GLY A 120 -38.93 35.58 -6.25
CA GLY A 120 -39.10 36.26 -4.96
C GLY A 120 -37.93 37.20 -4.62
N ASP A 121 -37.72 37.48 -3.33
CA ASP A 121 -36.61 38.33 -2.88
C ASP A 121 -35.24 37.62 -2.88
N LYS A 122 -35.18 36.33 -3.27
CA LYS A 122 -34.00 35.47 -3.10
C LYS A 122 -33.08 35.42 -4.32
N HIS A 123 -33.63 35.63 -5.53
CA HIS A 123 -32.87 35.46 -6.79
C HIS A 123 -33.02 36.67 -7.74
N PRO A 124 -32.60 37.89 -7.33
CA PRO A 124 -32.80 39.11 -8.12
C PRO A 124 -32.03 39.11 -9.46
N THR A 125 -30.89 38.41 -9.53
CA THR A 125 -30.11 38.28 -10.77
C THR A 125 -30.79 37.36 -11.78
N ILE A 126 -31.37 36.25 -11.33
CA ILE A 126 -32.12 35.32 -12.18
C ILE A 126 -33.41 35.97 -12.68
N GLU A 127 -34.07 36.79 -11.85
CA GLU A 127 -35.24 37.56 -12.27
C GLU A 127 -34.90 38.53 -13.41
N ALA A 128 -33.83 39.31 -13.27
CA ALA A 128 -33.40 40.28 -14.26
C ALA A 128 -33.06 39.59 -15.61
N ASP A 129 -32.26 38.52 -15.58
CA ASP A 129 -31.88 37.75 -16.77
C ASP A 129 -33.10 37.14 -17.47
N ALA A 130 -34.09 36.67 -16.71
CA ALA A 130 -35.28 36.05 -17.24
C ALA A 130 -36.25 37.03 -17.91
N ILE A 131 -36.32 38.26 -17.40
CA ILE A 131 -37.11 39.34 -17.98
C ILE A 131 -36.40 39.84 -19.24
N GLU A 132 -35.09 40.11 -19.18
CA GLU A 132 -34.30 40.65 -20.29
C GLU A 132 -34.21 39.67 -21.47
N GLN A 133 -33.97 38.39 -21.21
CA GLN A 133 -33.78 37.38 -22.25
C GLN A 133 -35.08 36.66 -22.66
N GLY A 134 -36.24 37.11 -22.16
CA GLY A 134 -37.54 36.55 -22.56
C GLY A 134 -37.75 35.08 -22.18
N TRP A 135 -37.23 34.62 -21.03
CA TRP A 135 -37.35 33.21 -20.63
C TRP A 135 -38.79 32.79 -20.34
N SER A 136 -39.12 31.51 -20.59
CA SER A 136 -40.39 30.93 -20.15
C SER A 136 -40.40 30.73 -18.64
N ILE A 137 -41.60 30.75 -18.04
CA ILE A 137 -41.84 30.50 -16.61
C ILE A 137 -41.18 29.19 -16.15
N THR A 138 -41.26 28.15 -16.97
CA THR A 138 -40.65 26.83 -16.72
C THR A 138 -39.12 26.86 -16.72
N LYS A 139 -38.51 27.68 -17.59
CA LYS A 139 -37.05 27.82 -17.64
C LYS A 139 -36.53 28.57 -16.42
N THR A 140 -37.25 29.60 -15.96
CA THR A 140 -36.92 30.31 -14.71
C THR A 140 -37.02 29.45 -13.47
N GLU A 141 -38.07 28.64 -13.36
CA GLU A 141 -38.26 27.71 -12.24
C GLU A 141 -37.09 26.71 -12.17
N LEU A 142 -36.70 26.15 -13.31
CA LEU A 142 -35.60 25.20 -13.39
C LEU A 142 -34.26 25.85 -12.99
N THR A 143 -34.02 27.10 -13.39
CA THR A 143 -32.79 27.82 -13.00
C THR A 143 -32.75 28.16 -11.52
N VAL A 144 -33.87 28.53 -10.90
CA VAL A 144 -33.98 28.74 -9.46
C VAL A 144 -33.74 27.43 -8.70
N LEU A 145 -34.37 26.33 -9.14
CA LEU A 145 -34.13 24.99 -8.56
C LEU A 145 -32.67 24.54 -8.69
N ARG A 146 -31.95 24.96 -9.72
CA ARG A 146 -30.51 24.66 -9.88
C ARG A 146 -29.64 25.49 -8.95
N SER A 147 -29.99 26.76 -8.69
CA SER A 147 -29.22 27.61 -7.77
C SER A 147 -29.43 27.22 -6.32
N GLU A 148 -30.60 26.70 -5.96
CA GLU A 148 -30.94 26.25 -4.59
C GLU A 148 -30.43 24.85 -4.23
N ARG A 149 -29.96 24.06 -5.22
CA ARG A 149 -29.37 22.75 -4.92
C ARG A 149 -28.13 22.92 -4.05
N PRO A 150 -28.02 22.18 -2.92
CA PRO A 150 -26.82 22.21 -2.11
C PRO A 150 -25.63 21.73 -2.97
N LYS A 151 -24.62 22.60 -3.12
CA LYS A 151 -23.36 22.18 -3.72
C LYS A 151 -22.78 21.08 -2.84
N ALA A 152 -22.53 19.91 -3.44
CA ALA A 152 -21.84 18.84 -2.75
C ALA A 152 -20.53 19.39 -2.16
N PRO A 153 -20.16 19.00 -0.93
CA PRO A 153 -18.89 19.42 -0.36
C PRO A 153 -17.78 19.00 -1.32
N ASP A 154 -16.88 19.94 -1.61
CA ASP A 154 -15.71 19.71 -2.44
C ASP A 154 -14.89 18.59 -1.78
N GLN A 155 -14.95 17.37 -2.33
CA GLN A 155 -14.12 16.27 -1.88
C GLN A 155 -12.70 16.56 -2.36
N SER A 156 -11.99 17.38 -1.61
CA SER A 156 -10.54 17.46 -1.69
C SER A 156 -10.01 16.04 -1.49
N GLN A 157 -9.53 15.41 -2.57
CA GLN A 157 -8.80 14.16 -2.48
C GLN A 157 -7.52 14.45 -1.71
N HIS A 158 -7.56 14.26 -0.39
CA HIS A 158 -6.38 14.37 0.44
C HIS A 158 -5.50 13.17 0.13
N SER A 159 -4.54 13.36 -0.78
CA SER A 159 -3.47 12.39 -0.97
C SER A 159 -2.74 12.27 0.37
N PRO A 160 -2.67 11.07 0.99
CA PRO A 160 -1.98 10.92 2.26
C PRO A 160 -0.51 11.35 2.05
N ARG A 161 -0.08 12.38 2.79
CA ARG A 161 1.34 12.72 2.87
C ARG A 161 1.98 11.83 3.92
N TYR A 162 2.88 10.96 3.48
CA TYR A 162 3.64 10.11 4.36
C TYR A 162 4.78 10.90 5.01
N ASN A 163 4.93 10.73 6.32
CA ASN A 163 6.08 11.26 7.04
C ASN A 163 7.33 10.44 6.72
N ARG A 164 8.51 11.06 6.88
CA ARG A 164 9.82 10.42 6.72
C ARG A 164 9.91 9.06 7.44
N ASP A 165 9.46 9.00 8.69
CA ASP A 165 9.54 7.79 9.51
C ASP A 165 8.65 6.66 9.00
N VAL A 166 7.51 6.99 8.36
CA VAL A 166 6.62 6.01 7.74
C VAL A 166 7.27 5.43 6.49
N LEU A 167 7.90 6.27 5.66
CA LEU A 167 8.64 5.83 4.48
C LEU A 167 9.87 4.99 4.84
N GLU A 168 10.58 5.36 5.92
CA GLU A 168 11.72 4.61 6.43
C GLU A 168 11.31 3.25 6.99
N ALA A 169 10.24 3.20 7.79
CA ALA A 169 9.68 1.94 8.29
C ALA A 169 9.16 1.05 7.15
N ALA A 170 8.50 1.63 6.15
CA ALA A 170 8.03 0.91 4.96
C ALA A 170 9.18 0.30 4.16
N ALA A 171 10.26 1.06 3.96
CA ALA A 171 11.47 0.57 3.31
C ALA A 171 12.19 -0.52 4.14
N CYS A 172 12.20 -0.42 5.48
CA CYS A 172 12.73 -1.50 6.33
C CYS A 172 11.90 -2.78 6.19
N LEU A 173 10.57 -2.66 6.15
CA LEU A 173 9.67 -3.80 5.96
C LEU A 173 9.82 -4.41 4.56
N SER A 174 10.12 -3.61 3.52
CA SER A 174 10.30 -4.11 2.16
C SER A 174 11.59 -4.92 1.98
N VAL A 175 12.65 -4.60 2.72
CA VAL A 175 13.88 -5.42 2.77
C VAL A 175 13.74 -6.62 3.72
N GLY A 176 12.59 -6.80 4.37
CA GLY A 176 12.29 -7.96 5.20
C GLY A 176 12.89 -7.92 6.61
N ILE A 177 13.14 -6.71 7.17
CA ILE A 177 13.44 -6.57 8.59
C ILE A 177 12.19 -6.96 9.41
N ASP A 178 12.38 -7.72 10.48
CA ASP A 178 11.28 -8.19 11.33
C ASP A 178 10.56 -7.03 12.02
N GLU A 179 9.23 -7.05 11.98
CA GLU A 179 8.36 -5.99 12.50
C GLU A 179 8.58 -5.74 13.99
N LYS A 180 8.89 -6.81 14.75
CA LYS A 180 9.21 -6.71 16.18
C LYS A 180 10.42 -5.82 16.45
N THR A 181 11.43 -5.88 15.58
CA THR A 181 12.63 -5.05 15.73
C THR A 181 12.34 -3.59 15.41
N LEU A 182 11.41 -3.32 14.50
CA LEU A 182 11.03 -1.98 14.07
C LEU A 182 10.06 -1.30 15.06
N LEU A 183 9.26 -2.08 15.78
CA LEU A 183 8.27 -1.57 16.73
C LEU A 183 8.93 -0.77 17.87
N ALA A 184 10.11 -1.20 18.31
CA ALA A 184 10.91 -0.48 19.30
C ALA A 184 11.43 0.88 18.78
N SER A 185 11.73 1.00 17.48
CA SER A 185 12.33 2.22 16.92
C SER A 185 11.31 3.23 16.40
N TYR A 186 10.19 2.79 15.83
CA TYR A 186 9.22 3.68 15.19
C TYR A 186 7.87 3.76 15.92
N GLY A 187 7.52 2.73 16.71
CA GLY A 187 6.21 2.62 17.37
C GLY A 187 5.11 2.05 16.48
N GLU A 188 3.96 1.74 17.10
CA GLU A 188 2.85 1.02 16.45
C GLU A 188 2.13 1.86 15.39
N ARG A 189 1.89 3.16 15.66
CA ARG A 189 1.17 4.04 14.72
C ARG A 189 1.90 4.24 13.39
N THR A 190 3.22 4.33 13.42
CA THR A 190 4.05 4.53 12.21
C THR A 190 4.18 3.23 11.44
N LEU A 191 4.28 2.09 12.12
CA LEU A 191 4.28 0.77 11.50
C LEU A 191 2.95 0.46 10.81
N GLU A 192 1.82 0.73 11.46
CA GLU A 192 0.51 0.53 10.85
C GLU A 192 0.34 1.41 9.59
N ALA A 193 0.82 2.65 9.64
CA ALA A 193 0.82 3.55 8.48
C ALA A 193 1.80 3.10 7.38
N ALA A 194 2.87 2.40 7.74
CA ALA A 194 3.88 1.88 6.82
C ALA A 194 3.49 0.53 6.20
N ASN A 195 2.62 -0.23 6.86
CA ASN A 195 2.21 -1.57 6.45
C ASN A 195 1.60 -1.61 5.02
N PRO A 196 0.75 -0.66 4.59
CA PRO A 196 0.30 -0.58 3.20
C PRO A 196 1.43 -0.39 2.18
N LEU A 197 2.55 0.20 2.60
CA LEU A 197 3.75 0.48 1.81
C LEU A 197 4.84 -0.59 2.00
N ARG A 198 4.53 -1.73 2.62
CA ARG A 198 5.49 -2.83 2.91
C ARG A 198 6.24 -3.36 1.69
N HIS A 199 5.72 -3.14 0.48
CA HIS A 199 6.36 -3.54 -0.77
C HIS A 199 6.75 -2.35 -1.65
N ILE A 200 7.07 -1.20 -1.03
CA ILE A 200 7.53 -0.02 -1.75
C ILE A 200 8.86 -0.32 -2.47
N GLY A 201 8.87 -0.17 -3.79
CA GLY A 201 10.08 -0.26 -4.60
C GLY A 201 10.89 1.04 -4.56
N LEU A 202 12.16 0.99 -4.93
CA LEU A 202 13.05 2.15 -4.90
C LEU A 202 12.49 3.35 -5.69
N LYS A 203 11.92 3.11 -6.88
CA LYS A 203 11.33 4.16 -7.72
C LYS A 203 10.15 4.87 -7.04
N GLU A 204 9.28 4.13 -6.36
CA GLU A 204 8.14 4.71 -5.66
C GLU A 204 8.59 5.40 -4.36
N LEU A 205 9.59 4.86 -3.66
CA LEU A 205 10.20 5.52 -2.50
C LEU A 205 10.79 6.88 -2.88
N VAL A 206 11.54 6.94 -3.99
CA VAL A 206 12.09 8.17 -4.58
C VAL A 206 10.97 9.17 -4.91
N ALA A 207 9.87 8.69 -5.48
CA ALA A 207 8.71 9.53 -5.82
C ALA A 207 7.99 10.07 -4.56
N GLU A 208 7.79 9.23 -3.54
CA GLU A 208 7.13 9.65 -2.29
C GLU A 208 8.01 10.60 -1.46
N CYS A 209 9.33 10.41 -1.43
CA CYS A 209 10.26 11.39 -0.85
C CYS A 209 10.15 12.75 -1.54
N ALA A 210 10.17 12.79 -2.88
CA ALA A 210 10.02 14.02 -3.64
C ALA A 210 8.65 14.69 -3.40
N ARG A 211 7.56 13.93 -3.37
CA ARG A 211 6.21 14.42 -3.05
C ARG A 211 6.11 14.98 -1.63
N SER A 212 6.79 14.35 -0.66
CA SER A 212 6.82 14.80 0.73
C SER A 212 7.47 16.19 0.88
N GLU A 213 8.42 16.50 -0.01
CA GLU A 213 9.12 17.78 -0.08
C GLU A 213 8.43 18.80 -1.01
N GLY A 214 7.24 18.47 -1.52
CA GLY A 214 6.43 19.37 -2.35
C GLY A 214 6.82 19.39 -3.83
N ILE A 215 7.69 18.49 -4.27
CA ILE A 215 8.00 18.29 -5.69
C ILE A 215 6.93 17.36 -6.26
N ASP A 216 6.11 17.87 -7.18
CA ASP A 216 5.11 17.04 -7.84
C ASP A 216 5.79 16.08 -8.82
N VAL A 217 5.56 14.79 -8.62
CA VAL A 217 6.13 13.72 -9.44
C VAL A 217 4.97 12.99 -10.12
N PRO A 218 4.88 13.05 -11.47
CA PRO A 218 3.82 12.38 -12.21
C PRO A 218 3.69 10.90 -11.84
N ARG A 219 2.47 10.46 -11.49
CA ARG A 219 2.16 9.04 -11.16
C ARG A 219 2.05 8.15 -12.41
N VAL A 220 1.92 8.74 -13.60
CA VAL A 220 1.63 8.02 -14.85
C VAL A 220 2.51 8.57 -15.99
N PHE A 221 3.06 7.65 -16.80
CA PHE A 221 3.81 7.86 -18.06
C PHE A 221 4.63 9.15 -18.18
N GLY A 222 5.92 9.03 -17.82
CA GLY A 222 6.98 9.98 -18.14
C GLY A 222 8.33 9.27 -18.18
N ASP A 223 9.33 9.88 -18.82
CA ASP A 223 10.71 9.41 -18.75
C ASP A 223 11.13 9.45 -17.28
N GLY A 224 11.20 8.28 -16.62
CA GLY A 224 11.43 8.16 -15.16
C GLY A 224 12.69 8.87 -14.65
N THR A 225 13.52 9.37 -15.58
CA THR A 225 14.54 10.39 -15.42
C THR A 225 14.13 11.59 -14.57
N GLU A 226 12.95 12.19 -14.77
CA GLU A 226 12.56 13.37 -13.98
C GLU A 226 12.27 13.02 -12.53
N THR A 227 11.59 11.89 -12.29
CA THR A 227 11.34 11.34 -10.95
C THR A 227 12.64 11.02 -10.21
N ILE A 228 13.58 10.35 -10.88
CA ILE A 228 14.87 9.98 -10.30
C ILE A 228 15.68 11.24 -10.00
N ARG A 229 15.75 12.20 -10.94
CA ARG A 229 16.47 13.46 -10.73
C ARG A 229 15.87 14.28 -9.58
N ALA A 230 14.55 14.33 -9.48
CA ALA A 230 13.84 15.00 -8.40
C ALA A 230 14.11 14.34 -7.04
N GLY A 231 14.02 13.01 -6.95
CA GLY A 231 14.22 12.32 -5.68
C GLY A 231 15.69 12.28 -5.22
N PHE A 232 16.68 12.26 -6.13
CA PHE A 232 18.08 12.49 -5.74
C PHE A 232 18.38 13.93 -5.30
N SER A 233 17.49 14.87 -5.63
CA SER A 233 17.54 16.24 -5.11
C SER A 233 16.80 16.39 -3.77
N SER A 234 16.14 15.33 -3.29
CA SER A 234 15.46 15.33 -2.00
C SER A 234 16.45 15.18 -0.85
N MET A 235 16.21 15.88 0.25
CA MET A 235 17.06 15.79 1.45
C MET A 235 16.77 14.53 2.27
N SER A 236 15.55 14.00 2.16
CA SER A 236 15.07 12.86 2.94
C SER A 236 15.55 11.50 2.42
N LEU A 237 15.65 11.31 1.09
CA LEU A 237 16.02 10.02 0.49
C LEU A 237 17.38 9.49 0.96
N PRO A 238 18.49 10.27 0.97
CA PRO A 238 19.78 9.76 1.43
C PRO A 238 19.75 9.31 2.88
N SER A 239 19.08 10.05 3.76
CA SER A 239 18.96 9.71 5.18
C SER A 239 18.12 8.46 5.42
N ILE A 240 17.01 8.29 4.70
CA ILE A 240 16.18 7.08 4.77
C ILE A 240 16.99 5.88 4.28
N MET A 241 17.62 6.00 3.11
CA MET A 241 18.46 4.96 2.50
C MET A 241 19.59 4.55 3.44
N GLU A 242 20.32 5.50 4.03
CA GLU A 242 21.40 5.24 4.98
C GLU A 242 20.91 4.41 6.18
N ASN A 243 19.81 4.82 6.81
CA ASN A 243 19.27 4.10 7.96
C ASN A 243 18.80 2.68 7.59
N VAL A 244 18.08 2.53 6.48
CA VAL A 244 17.60 1.23 5.99
C VAL A 244 18.78 0.33 5.65
N MET A 245 19.77 0.84 4.91
CA MET A 245 20.99 0.11 4.56
C MET A 245 21.80 -0.31 5.79
N ASN A 246 21.98 0.58 6.76
CA ASN A 246 22.70 0.26 7.99
C ASN A 246 22.00 -0.85 8.79
N LYS A 247 20.68 -0.79 8.94
CA LYS A 247 19.91 -1.83 9.65
C LYS A 247 19.95 -3.17 8.92
N THR A 248 19.75 -3.16 7.60
CA THR A 248 19.73 -4.37 6.78
C THR A 248 21.10 -5.05 6.73
N LEU A 249 22.17 -4.27 6.56
CA LEU A 249 23.55 -4.74 6.57
C LEU A 249 23.90 -5.34 7.94
N LEU A 250 23.60 -4.63 9.03
CA LEU A 250 23.86 -5.12 10.39
C LEU A 250 23.12 -6.43 10.67
N ALA A 251 21.83 -6.51 10.31
CA ALA A 251 21.04 -7.71 10.49
C ALA A 251 21.61 -8.90 9.70
N ALA A 252 22.03 -8.68 8.44
CA ALA A 252 22.65 -9.71 7.63
C ALA A 252 23.99 -10.19 8.20
N TYR A 253 24.83 -9.26 8.68
CA TYR A 253 26.10 -9.58 9.32
C TYR A 253 25.89 -10.43 10.60
N GLN A 254 24.96 -10.02 11.47
CA GLN A 254 24.69 -10.73 12.74
C GLN A 254 24.07 -12.11 12.54
N ASN A 255 23.25 -12.28 11.51
CA ASN A 255 22.58 -13.56 11.22
C ASN A 255 23.48 -14.55 10.47
N THR A 256 24.62 -14.11 9.95
CA THR A 256 25.56 -14.99 9.24
C THR A 256 26.43 -15.70 10.27
N PRO A 257 26.40 -17.03 10.37
CA PRO A 257 27.26 -17.77 11.30
C PRO A 257 28.72 -17.69 10.85
N ILE A 258 29.62 -17.46 11.80
CA ILE A 258 31.08 -17.35 11.57
C ILE A 258 31.75 -18.53 12.28
N ALA A 259 32.29 -19.47 11.53
CA ALA A 259 32.88 -20.70 12.06
C ALA A 259 34.23 -20.46 12.76
N ALA A 260 34.97 -19.43 12.37
CA ALA A 260 36.27 -19.09 12.92
C ALA A 260 36.21 -18.85 14.44
N PHE A 261 35.13 -18.27 14.95
CA PHE A 261 34.97 -17.99 16.39
C PHE A 261 34.79 -19.24 17.26
N ASP A 262 34.32 -20.35 16.69
CA ASP A 262 34.27 -21.63 17.39
C ASP A 262 35.65 -22.32 17.46
N LEU A 263 36.55 -21.96 16.54
CA LEU A 263 37.86 -22.58 16.39
C LEU A 263 38.99 -21.78 17.04
N CYS A 264 38.84 -20.46 17.21
CA CYS A 264 39.86 -19.59 17.76
C CYS A 264 39.31 -18.50 18.69
N SER A 265 40.14 -18.05 19.62
CA SER A 265 39.81 -16.95 20.52
C SER A 265 40.12 -15.59 19.89
N VAL A 266 39.20 -14.64 20.02
CA VAL A 266 39.44 -13.24 19.63
C VAL A 266 40.37 -12.57 20.63
N GLY A 267 41.40 -11.87 20.15
CA GLY A 267 42.37 -11.16 20.98
C GLY A 267 42.53 -9.70 20.53
N THR A 268 42.68 -8.80 21.50
CA THR A 268 42.89 -7.38 21.24
C THR A 268 44.34 -7.08 20.91
N VAL A 269 44.57 -6.16 19.97
CA VAL A 269 45.88 -5.56 19.66
C VAL A 269 45.79 -4.05 19.82
N SER A 270 46.86 -3.41 20.30
CA SER A 270 46.91 -1.96 20.54
C SER A 270 47.26 -1.15 19.29
N ASP A 271 47.92 -1.76 18.32
CA ASP A 271 48.29 -1.14 17.05
C ASP A 271 48.28 -2.17 15.89
N PHE A 272 48.56 -1.71 14.68
CA PHE A 272 48.62 -2.53 13.46
C PHE A 272 50.00 -3.19 13.24
N LYS A 273 50.90 -3.17 14.24
CA LYS A 273 52.19 -3.85 14.12
C LYS A 273 52.03 -5.34 14.34
N GLU A 274 53.00 -6.10 13.86
CA GLU A 274 53.04 -7.53 14.08
C GLU A 274 53.33 -7.83 15.56
N VAL A 275 52.43 -8.57 16.20
CA VAL A 275 52.50 -8.97 17.60
C VAL A 275 52.83 -10.45 17.68
N SER A 276 53.87 -10.79 18.45
CA SER A 276 54.22 -12.18 18.72
C SER A 276 53.38 -12.74 19.87
N ARG A 277 52.79 -13.92 19.66
CA ARG A 277 52.11 -14.72 20.67
C ARG A 277 52.92 -15.99 20.92
N TYR A 278 53.11 -16.32 22.18
CA TYR A 278 53.87 -17.48 22.60
C TYR A 278 52.95 -18.51 23.23
N ARG A 279 53.11 -19.76 22.83
CA ARG A 279 52.49 -20.92 23.48
C ARG A 279 53.58 -21.71 24.18
N LEU A 280 53.46 -21.84 25.51
CA LEU A 280 54.31 -22.75 26.27
C LEU A 280 53.79 -24.18 26.11
N LEU A 281 54.67 -25.06 25.65
CA LEU A 281 54.47 -26.50 25.58
C LEU A 281 55.19 -27.13 26.76
N GLY A 282 54.43 -27.69 27.71
CA GLY A 282 54.98 -28.56 28.73
C GLY A 282 55.05 -30.00 28.23
N THR A 283 56.07 -30.75 28.64
CA THR A 283 56.06 -32.21 28.49
C THR A 283 54.87 -32.77 29.27
N GLY A 284 53.88 -33.28 28.54
CA GLY A 284 52.65 -33.78 29.13
C GLY A 284 52.89 -35.01 30.02
N GLY A 285 52.34 -34.97 31.23
CA GLY A 285 52.19 -36.10 32.14
C GLY A 285 53.27 -36.23 33.22
N PHE A 286 52.89 -36.83 34.33
CA PHE A 286 53.82 -37.28 35.37
C PHE A 286 54.32 -38.67 34.98
N GLU A 287 55.63 -38.88 35.02
CA GLU A 287 56.21 -40.22 34.88
C GLU A 287 56.08 -40.99 36.20
N GLN A 288 55.96 -42.31 36.11
CA GLN A 288 55.93 -43.15 37.31
C GLN A 288 57.25 -43.01 38.04
N VAL A 289 57.18 -42.59 39.31
CA VAL A 289 58.35 -42.45 40.17
C VAL A 289 58.95 -43.84 40.37
N ALA A 290 60.24 -43.96 40.09
CA ALA A 290 60.95 -45.20 40.34
C ALA A 290 61.04 -45.47 41.86
N PRO A 291 61.25 -46.74 42.29
CA PRO A 291 61.24 -47.11 43.71
C PRO A 291 62.27 -46.37 44.59
N ASP A 292 63.27 -45.77 43.96
CA ASP A 292 64.33 -44.91 44.54
C ASP A 292 63.89 -43.45 44.77
N GLY A 293 62.70 -43.05 44.29
CA GLY A 293 62.09 -41.76 44.59
C GLY A 293 62.54 -40.59 43.70
N GLU A 294 63.34 -40.82 42.65
CA GLU A 294 63.81 -39.74 41.76
C GLU A 294 62.68 -39.21 40.87
N LEU A 295 62.37 -37.91 40.99
CA LEU A 295 61.43 -37.21 40.11
C LEU A 295 62.16 -36.71 38.85
N LYS A 296 61.64 -37.06 37.67
CA LYS A 296 62.19 -36.55 36.41
C LYS A 296 61.81 -35.08 36.20
N HIS A 297 62.78 -34.28 35.75
CA HIS A 297 62.55 -32.88 35.40
C HIS A 297 61.68 -32.78 34.14
N GLY A 298 60.57 -32.05 34.24
CA GLY A 298 59.78 -31.67 33.07
C GLY A 298 60.57 -30.74 32.15
N LYS A 299 60.32 -30.84 30.84
CA LYS A 299 60.85 -29.89 29.85
C LYS A 299 59.74 -28.92 29.45
N LEU A 300 60.10 -27.65 29.35
CA LEU A 300 59.24 -26.62 28.80
C LEU A 300 59.88 -26.16 27.49
N SER A 301 59.10 -26.15 26.42
CA SER A 301 59.48 -25.53 25.15
C SER A 301 58.45 -24.48 24.76
N ASP A 302 58.83 -23.53 23.93
CA ASP A 302 57.98 -22.43 23.49
C ASP A 302 57.79 -22.45 21.97
N GLN A 303 56.56 -22.25 21.54
CA GLN A 303 56.21 -22.00 20.14
C GLN A 303 55.82 -20.54 19.97
N LYS A 304 56.33 -19.91 18.91
CA LYS A 304 56.04 -18.52 18.56
C LYS A 304 55.16 -18.46 17.31
N PHE A 305 54.05 -17.74 17.42
CA PHE A 305 53.21 -17.35 16.29
C PHE A 305 53.14 -15.82 16.23
N THR A 306 52.86 -15.27 15.06
CA THR A 306 52.72 -13.83 14.88
C THR A 306 51.37 -13.49 14.29
N ASN A 307 50.75 -12.45 14.84
CA ASN A 307 49.44 -11.95 14.44
C ASN A 307 49.58 -10.47 14.08
N LYS A 308 48.83 -10.03 13.08
CA LYS A 308 48.76 -8.64 12.66
C LYS A 308 47.29 -8.30 12.35
N ALA A 309 46.82 -7.15 12.83
CA ALA A 309 45.56 -6.61 12.40
C ALA A 309 45.76 -5.83 11.09
N ASP A 310 44.79 -5.90 10.19
CA ASP A 310 44.72 -5.12 8.95
C ASP A 310 43.26 -4.72 8.69
N THR A 311 43.06 -3.68 7.88
CA THR A 311 41.72 -3.15 7.58
C THR A 311 41.23 -3.69 6.25
N TYR A 312 40.00 -4.21 6.24
CA TYR A 312 39.31 -4.69 5.05
C TYR A 312 38.02 -3.88 4.87
N GLY A 313 37.73 -3.48 3.64
CA GLY A 313 36.54 -2.69 3.34
C GLY A 313 36.28 -2.60 1.85
N GLN A 314 35.02 -2.36 1.49
CA GLN A 314 34.57 -2.23 0.11
C GLN A 314 33.54 -1.10 0.02
N ILE A 315 33.64 -0.28 -1.03
CA ILE A 315 32.63 0.72 -1.39
C ILE A 315 31.99 0.27 -2.69
N LEU A 316 30.66 0.24 -2.70
CA LEU A 316 29.88 0.03 -3.92
C LEU A 316 29.31 1.37 -4.38
N THR A 317 29.43 1.64 -5.68
CA THR A 317 28.83 2.81 -6.32
C THR A 317 27.72 2.36 -7.26
N LEU A 318 26.55 3.01 -7.15
CA LEU A 318 25.42 2.79 -8.07
C LEU A 318 25.39 3.93 -9.09
N THR A 319 25.29 3.59 -10.37
CA THR A 319 25.09 4.58 -11.43
C THR A 319 23.61 4.77 -11.73
N ARG A 320 23.28 5.86 -12.43
CA ARG A 320 21.90 6.11 -12.90
C ARG A 320 21.37 4.97 -13.78
N HIS A 321 22.22 4.36 -14.61
CA HIS A 321 21.79 3.26 -15.48
C HIS A 321 21.43 2.03 -14.66
N ASP A 322 22.20 1.74 -13.60
CA ASP A 322 21.89 0.66 -12.67
C ASP A 322 20.51 0.90 -12.05
N ILE A 323 20.25 2.11 -11.53
CA ILE A 323 18.97 2.50 -10.91
C ILE A 323 17.77 2.38 -11.87
N ILE A 324 17.93 2.77 -13.13
CA ILE A 324 16.85 2.72 -14.12
C ILE A 324 16.55 1.28 -14.56
N ASN A 325 17.58 0.45 -14.71
CA ASN A 325 17.46 -0.91 -15.23
C ASN A 325 17.20 -1.97 -14.14
N ASP A 326 16.83 -1.55 -12.92
CA ASP A 326 16.51 -2.47 -11.83
C ASP A 326 15.07 -2.96 -11.88
N ASP A 327 14.82 -3.81 -12.87
CA ASP A 327 13.52 -4.44 -13.09
C ASP A 327 13.20 -5.53 -12.04
N LEU A 328 14.21 -6.05 -11.34
CA LEU A 328 14.06 -7.15 -10.36
C LEU A 328 14.23 -6.71 -8.90
N ASN A 329 14.35 -5.41 -8.64
CA ASN A 329 14.56 -4.87 -7.29
C ASN A 329 15.83 -5.44 -6.61
N ALA A 330 16.86 -5.78 -7.41
CA ALA A 330 18.09 -6.39 -6.97
C ALA A 330 18.91 -5.47 -6.06
N PHE A 331 18.71 -4.15 -6.12
CA PHE A 331 19.41 -3.21 -5.22
C PHE A 331 19.05 -3.39 -3.76
N MET A 332 17.84 -3.83 -3.47
CA MET A 332 17.41 -4.06 -2.09
C MET A 332 18.11 -5.27 -1.46
N ASP A 333 18.70 -6.16 -2.27
CA ASP A 333 19.50 -7.30 -1.82
C ASP A 333 20.98 -6.97 -1.56
N ILE A 334 21.49 -5.88 -2.15
CA ILE A 334 22.91 -5.51 -2.04
C ILE A 334 23.37 -5.32 -0.60
N PRO A 335 22.68 -4.55 0.27
CA PRO A 335 23.09 -4.37 1.66
C PRO A 335 23.14 -5.70 2.42
N ARG A 336 22.21 -6.61 2.11
CA ARG A 336 22.18 -7.95 2.70
C ARG A 336 23.37 -8.79 2.27
N GLN A 337 23.67 -8.80 0.97
CA GLN A 337 24.84 -9.52 0.43
C GLN A 337 26.14 -8.95 1.02
N MET A 338 26.26 -7.64 1.12
CA MET A 338 27.44 -6.97 1.69
C MET A 338 27.61 -7.26 3.19
N GLY A 339 26.53 -7.28 3.97
CA GLY A 339 26.57 -7.68 5.38
C GLY A 339 27.00 -9.13 5.55
N ARG A 340 26.47 -10.04 4.72
CA ARG A 340 26.86 -11.45 4.71
C ARG A 340 28.32 -11.65 4.30
N SER A 341 28.77 -11.01 3.21
CA SER A 341 30.15 -11.11 2.75
C SER A 341 31.13 -10.54 3.79
N GLY A 342 30.71 -9.52 4.54
CA GLY A 342 31.49 -9.00 5.67
C GLY A 342 31.74 -10.06 6.74
N ALA A 343 30.71 -10.83 7.11
CA ALA A 343 30.85 -11.93 8.07
C ALA A 343 31.67 -13.10 7.49
N GLU A 344 31.38 -13.52 6.25
CA GLU A 344 32.10 -14.60 5.55
C GLU A 344 33.60 -14.28 5.36
N SER A 345 33.96 -13.00 5.20
CA SER A 345 35.36 -12.59 5.05
C SER A 345 36.24 -12.99 6.26
N ILE A 346 35.66 -13.10 7.45
CA ILE A 346 36.38 -13.54 8.66
C ILE A 346 36.76 -15.02 8.52
N ASP A 347 35.82 -15.85 8.06
CA ASP A 347 36.06 -17.27 7.82
C ASP A 347 37.05 -17.47 6.68
N ASP A 348 36.90 -16.73 5.58
CA ASP A 348 37.83 -16.79 4.45
C ASP A 348 39.26 -16.46 4.87
N LEU A 349 39.46 -15.38 5.64
CA LEU A 349 40.78 -15.00 6.14
C LEU A 349 41.34 -16.06 7.09
N PHE A 350 40.51 -16.58 8.00
CA PHE A 350 40.89 -17.62 8.95
C PHE A 350 41.32 -18.91 8.25
N PHE A 351 40.48 -19.46 7.37
CA PHE A 351 40.76 -20.71 6.67
C PHE A 351 41.91 -20.54 5.67
N THR A 352 42.03 -19.39 5.02
CA THR A 352 43.19 -19.08 4.16
C THR A 352 44.48 -19.12 4.97
N LEU A 353 44.51 -18.51 6.15
CA LEU A 353 45.69 -18.54 7.04
C LEU A 353 45.98 -19.98 7.53
N LEU A 354 44.95 -20.69 7.97
CA LEU A 354 45.04 -22.03 8.51
C LEU A 354 45.57 -23.04 7.47
N LEU A 355 45.04 -22.99 6.24
CA LEU A 355 45.44 -23.88 5.15
C LEU A 355 46.79 -23.52 4.53
N LYS A 356 47.19 -22.25 4.58
CA LYS A 356 48.51 -21.82 4.12
C LYS A 356 49.64 -22.37 5.01
N ASN A 357 49.35 -22.69 6.27
CA ASN A 357 50.34 -23.23 7.20
C ASN A 357 50.58 -24.74 6.93
N SER A 358 51.41 -25.04 5.93
CA SER A 358 51.74 -26.41 5.53
C SER A 358 52.48 -27.22 6.59
N GLY A 359 53.11 -26.57 7.57
CA GLY A 359 53.76 -27.22 8.70
C GLY A 359 52.81 -27.57 9.85
N PHE A 360 51.64 -26.93 9.91
CA PHE A 360 50.68 -27.14 10.99
C PHE A 360 50.00 -28.50 10.86
N PHE A 361 49.40 -28.81 9.71
CA PHE A 361 48.79 -30.12 9.46
C PHE A 361 49.82 -31.11 8.96
N SER A 362 50.24 -32.02 9.83
CA SER A 362 51.19 -33.08 9.49
C SER A 362 50.89 -34.36 10.27
N SER A 363 51.30 -35.50 9.74
CA SER A 363 51.20 -36.77 10.46
C SER A 363 52.05 -36.78 11.74
N ALA A 364 53.18 -36.06 11.74
CA ALA A 364 54.05 -35.89 12.91
C ALA A 364 53.35 -35.14 14.07
N ASN A 365 52.50 -34.18 13.71
CA ASN A 365 51.68 -33.42 14.65
C ASN A 365 50.41 -34.17 15.09
N ALA A 366 50.21 -35.39 14.62
CA ALA A 366 49.03 -36.22 14.90
C ALA A 366 47.69 -35.49 14.63
N ASN A 367 47.67 -34.58 13.64
CA ASN A 367 46.50 -33.77 13.26
C ASN A 367 46.15 -33.90 11.77
N LEU A 368 46.78 -34.84 11.06
CA LEU A 368 46.52 -35.16 9.66
C LEU A 368 46.51 -36.69 9.46
N LEU A 369 45.45 -37.20 8.85
CA LEU A 369 45.36 -38.59 8.40
C LEU A 369 45.38 -38.62 6.87
N GLN A 370 46.14 -39.55 6.30
CA GLN A 370 46.25 -39.78 4.86
C GLN A 370 46.17 -41.28 4.56
N GLY A 371 45.72 -41.64 3.35
CA GLY A 371 45.64 -43.03 2.90
C GLY A 371 44.21 -43.52 2.63
N PRO A 372 44.02 -44.83 2.35
CA PRO A 372 42.73 -45.39 1.94
C PRO A 372 41.66 -45.36 3.05
N ASP A 373 42.07 -45.24 4.32
CA ASP A 373 41.20 -45.22 5.49
C ASP A 373 40.63 -43.82 5.83
N THR A 374 40.86 -42.82 4.97
CA THR A 374 40.36 -41.44 5.16
C THR A 374 39.03 -41.16 4.48
N LYS A 375 38.40 -42.17 3.88
CA LYS A 375 37.06 -42.04 3.29
C LYS A 375 36.09 -41.49 4.33
N PHE A 376 35.33 -40.45 3.95
CA PHE A 376 34.37 -39.81 4.85
C PHE A 376 33.36 -40.84 5.38
N GLY A 377 33.35 -41.04 6.69
CA GLY A 377 32.53 -42.06 7.34
C GLY A 377 32.74 -42.11 8.86
N PRO A 378 31.91 -42.86 9.59
CA PRO A 378 31.98 -42.95 11.04
C PRO A 378 33.31 -43.51 11.54
N ASP A 379 33.90 -44.46 10.80
CA ASP A 379 35.16 -45.10 11.16
C ASP A 379 36.34 -44.13 11.06
N SER A 380 36.46 -43.39 9.95
CA SER A 380 37.51 -42.39 9.77
C SER A 380 37.40 -41.22 10.75
N LEU A 381 36.17 -40.79 11.08
CA LEU A 381 35.90 -39.80 12.12
C LEU A 381 36.32 -40.30 13.51
N THR A 382 36.09 -41.58 13.81
CA THR A 382 36.51 -42.19 15.07
C THR A 382 38.03 -42.19 15.18
N VAL A 383 38.73 -42.62 14.13
CA VAL A 383 40.20 -42.62 14.08
C VAL A 383 40.75 -41.20 14.20
N ALA A 384 40.17 -40.22 13.51
CA ALA A 384 40.57 -38.82 13.61
C ALA A 384 40.43 -38.29 15.05
N LYS A 385 39.26 -38.49 15.69
CA LYS A 385 39.02 -38.06 17.07
C LYS A 385 39.96 -38.74 18.06
N THR A 386 40.20 -40.05 17.91
CA THR A 386 41.12 -40.79 18.78
C THR A 386 42.56 -40.29 18.62
N THR A 387 43.00 -40.03 17.39
CA THR A 387 44.34 -39.51 17.11
C THR A 387 44.54 -38.13 17.74
N PHE A 388 43.59 -37.20 17.54
CA PHE A 388 43.62 -35.87 18.18
C PHE A 388 43.61 -35.96 19.71
N ARG A 389 42.79 -36.83 20.31
CA ARG A 389 42.73 -37.01 21.78
C ARG A 389 44.00 -37.60 22.39
N LYS A 390 44.81 -38.31 21.60
CA LYS A 390 46.08 -38.91 22.04
C LYS A 390 47.25 -37.93 21.95
N GLN A 391 47.06 -36.72 21.44
CA GLN A 391 48.09 -35.68 21.45
C GLN A 391 48.49 -35.34 22.89
N LYS A 392 49.76 -35.61 23.23
CA LYS A 392 50.33 -35.34 24.56
C LYS A 392 50.85 -33.90 24.71
N ALA A 393 51.10 -33.24 23.59
CA ALA A 393 51.43 -31.84 23.45
C ALA A 393 50.72 -31.30 22.19
N GLY A 394 50.44 -30.00 22.16
CA GLY A 394 49.86 -29.37 20.96
C GLY A 394 50.82 -29.50 19.75
N PRO A 395 50.28 -29.43 18.52
CA PRO A 395 51.07 -29.43 17.29
C PRO A 395 52.03 -28.24 17.20
#